data_AF-A0A966S6D1-F1
#
_entry.id   AF-A0A966S6D1-F1
#
_cell.length_a   1.000
_cell.length_b   1.000
_cell.length_c   1.000
_cell.angle_alpha   90.00
_cell.angle_beta   90.00
_cell.angle_gamma   90.00
#
_symmetry.space_group_name_H-M   'P 1'
#
loop_
_entity.id
_entity.type
_entity.pdbx_description
1 polymer ?
#
loop_
_entity_poly.entity_id
_entity_poly.type
_entity_poly.pdbx_seq_one_letter_code
_entity_poly.pdbx_strand_id
1 'polypeptide(L)' 'MSHGRVTPQLRHWIVKQIEAGQSPESVLESMIRNGWPEGAALDVMERTLRMRVAQIKAAENAAAQATPANDPPPASEA' A
#
# COMPACT_ATOMS: atom_id res chain seq x y z
N MET A 1 9.33 27.71 -10.05
CA MET A 1 9.84 26.36 -9.73
C MET A 1 8.99 25.80 -8.60
N SER A 2 7.97 25.03 -8.91
CA SER A 2 7.06 24.47 -7.89
C SER A 2 7.73 23.24 -7.28
N HIS A 3 8.41 23.44 -6.15
CA HIS A 3 8.97 22.37 -5.34
C HIS A 3 7.86 21.38 -4.98
N GLY A 4 7.92 20.20 -5.58
CA GLY A 4 6.92 19.15 -5.53
C GLY A 4 6.56 18.79 -4.11
N ARG A 5 5.40 19.27 -3.65
CA ARG A 5 4.80 18.78 -2.42
C ARG A 5 4.41 17.33 -2.65
N VAL A 6 4.82 16.44 -1.75
CA VAL A 6 4.35 15.05 -1.73
C VAL A 6 2.83 15.06 -1.57
N THR A 7 2.10 14.90 -2.68
CA THR A 7 0.64 14.92 -2.66
C THR A 7 0.10 13.53 -2.33
N PRO A 8 -1.08 13.43 -1.70
CA PRO A 8 -1.79 12.16 -1.56
C PRO A 8 -2.09 11.51 -2.93
N GLN A 9 -2.30 12.32 -3.97
CA GLN A 9 -2.51 11.83 -5.34
C GLN A 9 -1.28 11.10 -5.89
N LEU A 10 -0.07 11.62 -5.64
CA LEU A 10 1.17 10.95 -6.06
C LEU A 10 1.35 9.61 -5.36
N ARG A 11 1.08 9.53 -4.05
CA ARG A 11 1.13 8.27 -3.30
C ARG A 11 0.15 7.24 -3.87
N HIS A 12 -1.07 7.66 -4.17
CA HIS A 12 -2.07 6.77 -4.78
C HIS A 12 -1.63 6.28 -6.16
N TRP A 13 -1.05 7.17 -6.97
CA TRP A 13 -0.51 6.80 -8.28
C TRP A 13 0.61 5.75 -8.15
N ILE A 14 1.55 5.92 -7.20
CA ILE A 14 2.62 4.93 -6.95
C ILE A 14 2.03 3.56 -6.61
N VAL A 15 1.08 3.49 -5.67
CA VAL A 15 0.44 2.21 -5.29
C VAL A 15 -0.19 1.53 -6.50
N LYS A 16 -0.92 2.28 -7.32
CA LYS A 16 -1.56 1.75 -8.54
C LYS A 16 -0.56 1.15 -9.51
N GLN A 17 0.61 1.77 -9.68
CA GLN A 17 1.66 1.24 -10.56
C GLN A 17 2.23 -0.08 -10.02
N ILE A 18 2.48 -0.16 -8.71
CA ILE A 18 2.96 -1.41 -8.08
C ILE A 18 1.89 -2.51 -8.19
N GLU A 19 0.62 -2.18 -7.99
CA GLU A 19 -0.49 -3.13 -8.16
C GLU A 19 -0.67 -3.58 -9.61
N ALA A 20 -0.33 -2.73 -10.58
CA ALA A 20 -0.28 -3.09 -12.00
C ALA A 20 0.93 -3.97 -12.36
N GLY A 21 1.79 -4.32 -11.40
CA GLY A 21 2.98 -5.16 -11.61
C GLY A 21 4.21 -4.39 -12.10
N GLN A 22 4.23 -3.06 -12.01
CA GLN A 22 5.44 -2.30 -12.28
C GLN A 22 6.45 -2.46 -11.15
N SER A 23 7.74 -2.54 -11.51
CA SER A 23 8.81 -2.54 -10.52
C SER A 23 8.92 -1.16 -9.86
N PRO A 24 9.29 -1.09 -8.57
CA PRO A 24 9.55 0.18 -7.89
C PRO A 24 10.57 1.06 -8.61
N GLU A 25 11.58 0.45 -9.23
CA GLU A 25 12.61 1.12 -10.01
C GLU A 25 12.02 1.86 -11.22
N SER A 26 11.12 1.23 -11.98
CA SER A 26 10.49 1.85 -13.15
C SER A 26 9.59 3.03 -12.76
N VAL A 27 8.93 2.93 -11.60
CA VAL A 27 8.12 4.02 -11.05
C VAL A 27 9.02 5.18 -10.59
N LEU A 28 10.17 4.87 -9.97
CA LEU A 28 11.17 5.86 -9.57
C LEU A 28 11.73 6.63 -10.78
N GLU A 29 12.13 5.91 -11.84
CA GLU A 29 12.59 6.51 -13.09
C GLU A 29 11.53 7.44 -13.70
N SER A 30 10.26 7.02 -13.66
CA SER A 30 9.15 7.84 -14.11
C SER A 30 9.02 9.13 -13.29
N MET A 31 9.20 9.07 -11.96
CA MET A 31 9.17 10.27 -11.11
C MET A 31 10.32 11.23 -11.46
N ILE A 32 11.54 10.70 -11.62
CA ILE A 32 12.73 11.49 -11.99
C ILE A 32 12.54 12.17 -13.34
N ARG A 33 12.02 11.44 -14.34
CA ARG A 33 11.68 11.99 -15.67
C ARG A 33 10.63 13.10 -15.62
N ASN A 34 9.73 13.06 -14.66
CA ASN A 34 8.75 14.12 -14.41
C ASN A 34 9.32 15.32 -13.62
N GLY A 35 10.64 15.36 -13.42
CA GLY A 35 11.34 16.46 -12.75
C GLY A 35 11.36 16.36 -11.23
N TRP A 36 11.07 15.18 -10.66
CA TRP A 36 11.24 14.99 -9.22
C TRP A 36 12.71 14.79 -8.88
N PRO A 37 13.19 15.41 -7.79
CA PRO A 37 14.52 15.12 -7.28
C PRO A 37 14.55 13.67 -6.76
N GLU A 38 15.60 12.94 -7.15
CA GLU A 38 15.77 11.52 -6.83
C GLU A 38 15.60 11.23 -5.33
N GLY A 39 16.22 12.03 -4.47
CA GLY A 39 16.09 11.87 -3.02
C GLY A 39 14.64 11.99 -2.51
N ALA A 40 13.83 12.89 -3.10
CA ALA A 40 12.42 13.00 -2.75
C ALA A 40 11.59 11.85 -3.34
N ALA A 41 11.92 11.39 -4.56
CA ALA A 41 11.27 10.23 -5.14
C ALA A 41 11.51 8.96 -4.31
N LEU A 42 12.75 8.77 -3.85
CA LEU A 42 13.13 7.67 -2.95
C LEU A 42 12.39 7.73 -1.62
N ASP A 43 12.35 8.90 -0.96
CA ASP A 43 11.62 9.07 0.32
C ASP A 43 10.13 8.73 0.18
N VAL A 44 9.49 9.25 -0.87
CA VAL A 44 8.07 9.00 -1.14
C VAL A 44 7.82 7.52 -1.45
N MET A 45 8.68 6.90 -2.26
CA MET A 45 8.59 5.49 -2.61
C MET A 45 8.71 4.62 -1.36
N GLU A 46 9.76 4.84 -0.55
CA GLU A 46 9.99 4.10 0.69
C GLU A 46 8.78 4.22 1.62
N ARG A 47 8.30 5.44 1.86
CA ARG A 47 7.20 5.69 2.78
C ARG A 47 5.90 5.06 2.29
N THR A 48 5.67 5.05 0.98
CA THR A 48 4.49 4.42 0.37
C THR A 48 4.55 2.90 0.51
N LEU A 49 5.69 2.27 0.21
CA LEU A 49 5.86 0.83 0.33
C LEU A 49 5.78 0.36 1.79
N ARG A 50 6.41 1.08 2.74
CA ARG A 50 6.31 0.80 4.18
C ARG A 50 4.87 0.83 4.66
N MET A 51 4.09 1.84 4.25
CA MET A 51 2.66 1.91 4.57
C MET A 51 1.88 0.74 3.96
N ARG A 52 2.17 0.35 2.71
CA ARG A 52 1.47 -0.76 2.05
C ARG A 52 1.73 -2.09 2.75
N VAL A 53 2.97 -2.38 3.13
CA VAL A 53 3.32 -3.57 3.91
C VAL A 53 2.61 -3.56 5.27
N ALA A 54 2.57 -2.41 5.96
CA ALA A 54 1.85 -2.29 7.23
C ALA A 54 0.34 -2.57 7.06
N GLN A 55 -0.28 -2.08 5.99
CA GLN A 55 -1.69 -2.35 5.67
C GLN A 55 -1.95 -3.83 5.39
N ILE A 56 -1.07 -4.49 4.64
CA ILE A 56 -1.19 -5.94 4.35
C ILE A 56 -1.14 -6.73 5.66
N LYS A 57 -0.14 -6.48 6.51
CA LYS A 57 -0.02 -7.13 7.82
C LYS A 57 -1.22 -6.87 8.72
N ALA A 58 -1.73 -5.63 8.73
CA ALA A 58 -2.93 -5.29 9.49
C ALA A 58 -4.17 -6.04 8.99
N ALA A 59 -4.32 -6.18 7.67
CA ALA A 59 -5.41 -6.93 7.04
C ALA A 59 -5.31 -8.44 7.34
N GLU A 60 -4.11 -9.02 7.27
CA GLU A 60 -3.85 -10.41 7.65
C GLU A 60 -4.18 -10.67 9.12
N ASN A 61 -3.74 -9.79 10.01
CA ASN A 61 -4.04 -9.88 11.44
C ASN A 61 -5.55 -9.73 11.71
N ALA A 62 -6.24 -8.84 11.00
CA ALA A 62 -7.69 -8.67 11.14
C ALA A 62 -8.45 -9.90 10.63
N ALA A 63 -8.03 -10.48 9.51
CA ALA A 63 -8.61 -11.71 8.97
C ALA A 63 -8.41 -12.90 9.92
N ALA A 64 -7.24 -13.01 10.56
CA ALA A 64 -6.95 -14.03 11.56
C ALA A 64 -7.76 -13.87 12.85
N GLN A 65 -8.16 -12.63 13.20
CA GLN A 65 -8.99 -12.35 14.38
C GLN A 65 -10.50 -12.47 14.09
N ALA A 66 -10.91 -12.45 12.82
CA ALA A 66 -12.31 -12.57 12.41
C ALA A 66 -12.84 -14.03 12.38
N THR A 67 -12.00 -15.02 12.64
CA THR A 67 -12.40 -16.43 12.84
C THR A 67 -11.84 -16.92 14.19
N PRO A 68 -12.69 -17.09 15.22
CA PRO A 68 -13.67 -18.19 15.26
C PRO A 68 -15.05 -17.84 15.88
N ALA A 69 -16.05 -18.70 15.61
CA ALA A 69 -17.43 -18.73 16.17
C ALA A 69 -18.55 -17.98 15.42
N ASN A 70 -18.94 -18.51 14.26
CA ASN A 70 -20.34 -18.49 13.82
C ASN A 70 -20.71 -19.91 13.35
N ASP A 71 -20.63 -20.87 14.27
CA ASP A 71 -21.36 -22.13 14.15
C ASP A 71 -22.48 -22.06 15.20
N PRO A 72 -23.76 -21.88 14.83
CA PRO A 72 -24.83 -22.12 15.78
C PRO A 72 -24.80 -23.61 16.13
N PRO A 73 -24.78 -24.00 17.41
CA PRO A 73 -24.73 -25.41 17.78
C PRO A 73 -25.93 -26.16 17.15
N PRO A 74 -25.75 -27.42 16.71
CA PRO A 74 -26.84 -28.22 16.21
C PRO A 74 -27.88 -28.32 17.33
N ALA A 75 -29.15 -28.12 16.99
CA ALA A 75 -30.26 -28.26 17.91
C ALA A 75 -30.19 -29.63 18.62
N SER A 76 -29.71 -29.67 19.86
CA SER A 76 -29.89 -30.81 20.75
C SER A 76 -31.28 -30.72 21.36
N GLU A 77 -32.22 -31.30 20.63
CA GLU A 77 -33.12 -32.36 21.09
C GLU A 77 -33.34 -32.48 22.62
N ALA A 78 -34.54 -32.13 23.09
CA ALA A 78 -35.26 -32.76 24.21
C ALA A 78 -36.75 -32.38 24.18
#